data_AF-A0A7W8R1I6-F1
#
_entry.id   AF-A0A7W8R1I6-F1
#
_cell.length_a   1.000
_cell.length_b   1.000
_cell.length_c   1.000
_cell.angle_alpha   90.00
_cell.angle_beta   90.00
_cell.angle_gamma   90.00
#
_symmetry.space_group_name_H-M   'P 1'
#
loop_
_entity.id
_entity.type
_entity.pdbx_description
1 polymer ?
#
loop_
_entity_poly.entity_id
_entity_poly.type
_entity_poly.pdbx_seq_one_letter_code
_entity_poly.pdbx_strand_id
1 'polypeptide(L)'
;MIAELEKTKNNSATHLAYLGGLQTIWTNHVFSPISKLNTFKEGKKNIEQAIKNEPNNAELRFIRLSVQKNAPSFLGYKSSIDEDTEFIKKNKNQISSDILHKNIETLLIN
;
A
#
# COMPACT_ATOMS: atom_id res chain seq x y z
N MET A 1 7.65 -13.49 5.94
CA MET A 1 6.73 -12.36 5.68
C MET A 1 6.17 -12.35 4.25
N ILE A 2 6.90 -11.96 3.18
CA ILE A 2 6.31 -11.97 1.81
C ILE A 2 5.83 -13.37 1.38
N ALA A 3 6.66 -14.41 1.55
CA ALA A 3 6.28 -15.78 1.18
C ALA A 3 5.06 -16.33 1.95
N GLU A 4 4.77 -15.76 3.13
CA GLU A 4 3.60 -16.11 3.92
C GLU A 4 2.37 -15.35 3.43
N LEU A 5 2.51 -14.05 3.19
CA LEU A 5 1.47 -13.21 2.59
C LEU A 5 1.09 -13.64 1.17
N GLU A 6 2.02 -14.19 0.39
CA GLU A 6 1.70 -14.80 -0.92
C GLU A 6 0.75 -16.01 -0.77
N LYS A 7 0.95 -16.83 0.26
CA LYS A 7 0.07 -17.99 0.54
C LYS A 7 -1.32 -17.54 1.01
N THR A 8 -1.41 -16.40 1.67
CA THR A 8 -2.65 -15.87 2.27
C THR A 8 -3.24 -14.69 1.50
N LYS A 9 -2.73 -14.36 0.31
CA LYS A 9 -3.15 -13.17 -0.46
C LYS A 9 -4.64 -13.14 -0.83
N ASN A 10 -5.27 -14.31 -0.88
CA ASN A 10 -6.69 -14.44 -1.19
C ASN A 10 -7.57 -14.47 0.07
N ASN A 11 -7.00 -14.38 1.28
CA ASN A 11 -7.76 -14.47 2.52
C ASN A 11 -8.55 -13.19 2.81
N SER A 12 -8.04 -12.02 2.41
CA SER A 12 -8.77 -10.74 2.46
C SER A 12 -8.10 -9.69 1.58
N ALA A 13 -8.83 -8.60 1.27
CA ALA A 13 -8.25 -7.46 0.58
C ALA A 13 -7.07 -6.85 1.37
N THR A 14 -7.14 -6.86 2.70
CA THR A 14 -6.06 -6.42 3.60
C THR A 14 -4.77 -7.24 3.40
N HIS A 15 -4.86 -8.57 3.33
CA HIS A 15 -3.67 -9.42 3.06
C HIS A 15 -3.04 -9.09 1.70
N LEU A 16 -3.88 -8.91 0.67
CA LEU A 16 -3.42 -8.54 -0.67
C LEU A 16 -2.73 -7.17 -0.70
N ALA A 17 -3.28 -6.18 0.00
CA ALA A 17 -2.69 -4.85 0.09
C ALA A 17 -1.35 -4.87 0.85
N TYR A 18 -1.26 -5.59 1.98
CA TYR A 18 0.00 -5.74 2.71
C TYR A 18 1.06 -6.46 1.87
N LEU A 19 0.69 -7.52 1.17
CA LEU A 19 1.57 -8.18 0.21
C LEU A 19 2.09 -7.17 -0.82
N GLY A 20 1.17 -6.39 -1.41
CA GLY A 20 1.52 -5.39 -2.41
C GLY A 20 2.45 -4.30 -1.88
N GLY A 21 2.16 -3.78 -0.68
CA GLY A 21 3.01 -2.82 0.02
C GLY A 21 4.42 -3.35 0.21
N LEU A 22 4.56 -4.59 0.71
CA LEU A 22 5.87 -5.22 0.87
C LEU A 22 6.60 -5.42 -0.45
N GLN A 23 5.91 -5.84 -1.51
CA GLN A 23 6.49 -5.98 -2.84
C GLN A 23 7.03 -4.64 -3.38
N THR A 24 6.37 -3.51 -3.08
CA THR A 24 6.86 -2.19 -3.52
C THR A 24 8.13 -1.72 -2.79
N ILE A 25 8.38 -2.21 -1.57
CA ILE A 25 9.58 -1.87 -0.77
C ILE A 25 10.64 -2.97 -0.79
N TRP A 26 10.37 -4.13 -1.38
CA TRP A 26 11.28 -5.27 -1.33
C TRP A 26 12.49 -5.04 -2.23
N THR A 27 13.58 -4.52 -1.65
CA THR A 27 14.81 -4.18 -2.38
C THR A 27 16.04 -5.01 -2.03
N ASN A 28 15.97 -5.91 -1.04
CA ASN A 28 17.17 -6.40 -0.36
C ASN A 28 17.79 -7.70 -0.92
N HIS A 29 17.19 -8.36 -1.92
CA HIS A 29 17.73 -9.62 -2.47
C HIS A 29 17.70 -9.74 -4.01
N VAL A 30 17.41 -8.66 -4.74
CA VAL A 30 17.35 -8.69 -6.22
C VAL A 30 18.38 -7.73 -6.80
N PHE A 31 19.42 -8.27 -7.42
CA PHE A 31 20.54 -7.50 -7.98
C PHE A 31 20.19 -6.72 -9.25
N SER A 32 19.13 -7.11 -9.98
CA SER A 32 18.77 -6.49 -11.25
C SER A 32 17.72 -5.37 -11.10
N PRO A 33 17.95 -4.18 -11.69
CA PRO A 33 16.96 -3.09 -11.76
C PRO A 33 15.62 -3.51 -12.40
N ILE A 34 15.66 -4.41 -13.39
CA ILE A 34 14.46 -4.90 -14.08
C ILE A 34 13.58 -5.70 -13.13
N SER A 35 14.21 -6.59 -12.34
CA SER A 35 13.49 -7.39 -11.36
C SER A 35 12.87 -6.50 -10.27
N LYS A 36 13.58 -5.47 -9.81
CA LYS A 36 13.03 -4.47 -8.86
C LYS A 36 11.81 -3.76 -9.43
N LEU A 37 11.89 -3.31 -10.69
CA LEU A 37 10.77 -2.66 -11.37
C LEU A 37 9.56 -3.58 -11.51
N ASN A 38 9.79 -4.85 -11.85
CA ASN A 38 8.71 -5.85 -11.97
C ASN A 38 8.06 -6.11 -10.60
N THR A 39 8.84 -6.27 -9.53
CA THR A 39 8.29 -6.45 -8.17
C THR A 39 7.48 -5.23 -7.74
N PHE A 40 7.94 -4.01 -8.02
CA PHE A 40 7.16 -2.80 -7.76
C PHE A 40 5.83 -2.79 -8.52
N LYS A 41 5.84 -3.16 -9.81
CA LYS A 41 4.62 -3.23 -10.64
C LYS A 41 3.62 -4.25 -10.11
N GLU A 42 4.08 -5.43 -9.68
CA GLU A 42 3.21 -6.42 -9.04
C GLU A 42 2.66 -5.92 -7.71
N GLY A 43 3.49 -5.26 -6.90
CA GLY A 43 3.04 -4.65 -5.65
C GLY A 43 1.97 -3.59 -5.85
N LYS A 44 2.18 -2.68 -6.81
CA LYS A 44 1.17 -1.70 -7.25
C LYS A 44 -0.13 -2.38 -7.68
N LYS A 45 -0.06 -3.40 -8.52
CA LYS A 45 -1.23 -4.15 -9.01
C LYS A 45 -2.03 -4.78 -7.85
N ASN A 46 -1.34 -5.37 -6.88
CA ASN A 46 -1.99 -5.98 -5.72
C ASN A 46 -2.70 -4.95 -4.83
N ILE A 47 -2.07 -3.79 -4.59
CA ILE A 47 -2.70 -2.68 -3.84
C ILE A 47 -3.96 -2.18 -4.57
N GLU A 48 -3.88 -1.91 -5.87
CA GLU A 48 -5.03 -1.43 -6.64
C GLU A 48 -6.16 -2.45 -6.68
N GLN A 49 -5.84 -3.75 -6.80
CA GLN A 49 -6.83 -4.80 -6.76
C GLN A 49 -7.50 -4.92 -5.37
N ALA A 50 -6.75 -4.78 -4.29
CA ALA A 50 -7.30 -4.77 -2.93
C ALA A 50 -8.29 -3.61 -2.74
N ILE A 51 -7.92 -2.40 -3.20
CA ILE A 51 -8.80 -1.23 -3.15
C ILE A 51 -10.05 -1.44 -4.02
N LYS A 52 -9.92 -2.06 -5.20
CA LYS A 52 -11.07 -2.38 -6.04
C LYS A 52 -12.05 -3.33 -5.34
N ASN A 53 -11.53 -4.29 -4.55
CA ASN A 53 -12.34 -5.25 -3.82
C ASN A 53 -13.06 -4.61 -2.64
N GLU A 54 -12.39 -3.70 -1.91
CA GLU A 54 -12.94 -3.02 -0.73
C GLU A 54 -12.67 -1.50 -0.80
N PRO A 55 -13.39 -0.77 -1.67
CA PRO A 55 -13.08 0.64 -1.95
C PRO A 55 -13.25 1.58 -0.76
N ASN A 56 -14.05 1.17 0.23
CA ASN A 56 -14.36 1.95 1.43
C ASN A 56 -13.45 1.61 2.62
N ASN A 57 -12.45 0.75 2.45
CA ASN A 57 -11.55 0.36 3.53
C ASN A 57 -10.39 1.37 3.67
N ALA A 58 -10.41 2.16 4.75
CA ALA A 58 -9.41 3.20 5.02
C ALA A 58 -7.97 2.66 5.19
N GLU A 59 -7.80 1.43 5.65
CA GLU A 59 -6.48 0.82 5.82
C GLU A 59 -5.82 0.56 4.47
N LEU A 60 -6.57 0.12 3.46
CA LEU A 60 -6.04 -0.11 2.11
C LEU A 60 -5.60 1.21 1.45
N ARG A 61 -6.38 2.28 1.66
CA ARG A 61 -6.05 3.63 1.19
C ARG A 61 -4.80 4.16 1.88
N PHE A 62 -4.64 3.89 3.18
CA PHE A 62 -3.41 4.20 3.92
C PHE A 62 -2.18 3.49 3.34
N ILE A 63 -2.30 2.20 3.00
CA ILE A 63 -1.20 1.45 2.36
C ILE A 63 -0.85 2.09 1.01
N ARG A 64 -1.84 2.38 0.15
CA ARG A 64 -1.59 3.04 -1.15
C ARG A 64 -0.94 4.40 -0.97
N LEU A 65 -1.48 5.26 -0.11
CA LEU A 65 -0.90 6.58 0.16
C LEU A 65 0.54 6.49 0.63
N SER A 66 0.84 5.56 1.53
CA SER A 66 2.20 5.32 2.03
C SER A 66 3.17 5.00 0.89
N VAL A 67 2.77 4.12 -0.04
CA VAL A 67 3.61 3.78 -1.19
C VAL A 67 3.73 4.97 -2.16
N GLN A 68 2.63 5.66 -2.47
CA GLN A 68 2.64 6.78 -3.41
C GLN A 68 3.53 7.93 -2.95
N LYS A 69 3.54 8.27 -1.65
CA LYS A 69 4.40 9.33 -1.10
C LYS A 69 5.89 8.99 -1.12
N ASN A 70 6.24 7.70 -1.13
CA ASN A 70 7.63 7.24 -1.09
C ASN A 70 8.15 6.72 -2.44
N ALA A 71 7.26 6.56 -3.44
CA ALA A 71 7.65 6.05 -4.75
C ALA A 71 8.44 7.11 -5.55
N PRO A 72 9.54 6.72 -6.23
CA PRO A 72 10.24 7.60 -7.15
C PRO A 72 9.30 8.17 -8.22
N SER A 73 9.42 9.48 -8.49
CA SER A 73 8.50 10.21 -9.37
C SER A 73 8.39 9.62 -10.78
N PHE A 74 9.48 9.06 -11.33
CA PHE A 74 9.51 8.44 -12.66
C PHE A 74 8.67 7.16 -12.76
N LEU A 75 8.27 6.54 -11.64
CA LEU A 75 7.37 5.38 -11.63
C LEU A 75 5.89 5.75 -11.78
N GLY A 76 5.55 7.05 -11.69
CA GLY A 76 4.21 7.55 -11.95
C GLY A 76 3.13 7.05 -10.99
N TYR A 77 3.49 6.53 -9.81
CA TYR A 77 2.52 6.04 -8.83
C TYR A 77 2.19 7.13 -7.80
N LYS A 78 1.46 8.16 -8.23
CA LYS A 78 1.12 9.34 -7.41
C LYS A 78 -0.24 9.97 -7.70
N SER A 79 -1.03 9.36 -8.58
CA SER A 79 -2.28 9.95 -9.09
C SER A 79 -3.36 10.10 -8.04
N SER A 80 -3.32 9.30 -6.97
CA SER A 80 -4.39 9.22 -6.00
C SER A 80 -3.99 9.78 -4.63
N ILE A 81 -2.89 10.55 -4.55
CA ILE A 81 -2.39 11.08 -3.27
C ILE A 81 -3.44 11.95 -2.59
N ASP A 82 -4.05 12.89 -3.32
CA ASP A 82 -5.05 13.81 -2.77
C ASP A 82 -6.34 13.08 -2.41
N GLU A 83 -6.80 12.16 -3.27
CA GLU A 83 -7.98 11.31 -3.03
C GLU A 83 -7.81 10.50 -1.74
N ASP A 84 -6.70 9.78 -1.60
CA ASP A 84 -6.45 8.93 -0.45
C ASP A 84 -6.27 9.75 0.83
N THR A 85 -5.59 10.89 0.75
CA THR A 85 -5.39 11.79 1.89
C THR A 85 -6.73 12.26 2.46
N GLU A 86 -7.63 12.75 1.60
CA GLU A 86 -8.93 13.24 2.04
C GLU A 86 -9.87 12.10 2.48
N PHE A 87 -9.80 10.95 1.81
CA PHE A 87 -10.55 9.77 2.21
C PHE A 87 -10.15 9.31 3.62
N ILE A 88 -8.84 9.18 3.89
CA ILE A 88 -8.32 8.71 5.18
C ILE A 88 -8.67 9.70 6.29
N LYS A 89 -8.52 11.02 6.07
CA LYS A 89 -8.91 12.02 7.08
C LYS A 89 -10.36 11.86 7.54
N LYS A 90 -11.27 11.56 6.62
CA LYS A 90 -12.70 11.38 6.90
C LYS A 90 -13.02 10.03 7.55
N ASN A 91 -12.25 8.98 7.23
CA ASN A 91 -12.60 7.60 7.57
C ASN A 91 -11.63 6.93 8.56
N LYS A 92 -10.59 7.61 9.04
CA LYS A 92 -9.56 7.02 9.93
C LYS A 92 -10.15 6.38 11.18
N ASN A 93 -11.28 6.87 11.69
CA ASN A 93 -11.97 6.31 12.87
C ASN A 93 -12.52 4.88 12.65
N GLN A 94 -12.53 4.37 11.41
CA GLN A 94 -12.87 2.97 11.11
C GLN A 94 -11.76 1.99 11.55
N ILE A 95 -10.54 2.49 11.75
CA ILE A 95 -9.37 1.67 12.08
C ILE A 95 -9.28 1.58 13.60
N SER A 96 -9.41 0.38 14.16
CA SER A 96 -9.35 0.20 15.62
C SER A 96 -7.94 0.11 16.19
N SER A 97 -6.93 -0.09 15.33
CA SER A 97 -5.54 -0.26 15.77
C SER A 97 -4.88 1.08 16.10
N ASP A 98 -4.49 1.25 17.37
CA ASP A 98 -3.77 2.44 17.85
C ASP A 98 -2.46 2.67 17.07
N ILE A 99 -1.76 1.59 16.73
CA ILE A 99 -0.51 1.65 15.97
C ILE A 99 -0.77 2.21 14.57
N LEU A 100 -1.81 1.72 13.88
CA LEU A 100 -2.15 2.21 12.56
C LEU A 100 -2.63 3.65 12.61
N HIS A 101 -3.42 4.02 13.62
CA HIS A 101 -3.82 5.40 13.83
C HIS A 101 -2.63 6.34 13.95
N LYS A 102 -1.64 6.00 14.78
CA LYS A 102 -0.41 6.80 14.94
C LYS A 102 0.38 6.93 13.62
N ASN A 103 0.47 5.84 12.86
CA ASN A 103 1.14 5.85 11.57
C ASN A 103 0.41 6.72 10.55
N ILE A 104 -0.93 6.70 10.55
CA ILE A 104 -1.76 7.56 9.71
C ILE A 104 -1.54 9.03 10.03
N GLU A 105 -1.57 9.42 11.31
CA GLU A 105 -1.32 10.82 11.68
C GLU A 105 0.06 11.28 11.21
N THR A 106 1.08 10.43 11.40
CA THR A 106 2.44 10.72 10.93
C THR A 106 2.49 10.89 9.41
N LEU A 107 1.79 10.04 8.67
CA LEU A 107 1.75 10.08 7.21
C LEU A 107 1.00 11.33 6.68
N LEU A 108 -0.01 11.82 7.39
CA LEU A 108 -0.82 12.96 6.96
C LEU A 108 -0.12 14.32 7.20
N ILE A 109 0.82 14.39 8.14
CA ILE A 109 1.59 15.60 8.46
C ILE A 109 2.73 15.85 7.46
N ASN A 110 3.34 14.77 6.95
CA ASN A 110 4.44 14.79 5.99
C ASN A 110 3.94 14.88 4.54
#